data_AF-A0A662W9K1-F1
#
_entry.id   AF-A0A662W9K1-F1
#
_cell.length_a   1.000
_cell.length_b   1.000
_cell.length_c   1.000
_cell.angle_alpha   90.00
_cell.angle_beta   90.00
_cell.angle_gamma   90.00
#
_symmetry.space_group_name_H-M   'P 1'
#
loop_
_entity.id
_entity.type
_entity.pdbx_description
1 polymer ?
#
loop_
_entity_poly.entity_id
_entity_poly.type
_entity_poly.pdbx_seq_one_letter_code
_entity_poly.pdbx_strand_id
1 'polypeptide(L)'
;MSLGVYVCSGCGIGEVIDVEKLAAKFNAKLHPFLCSSEGIELIGRDISEGVDKVVIAACSPRVNTDVFRFEGVVVERVNLREGVAWSHEANEETQALAEDYIRMGIAKAEKTELPEGEEKVVSRTILVVGGGIAGITAAIEAAELGYEVILVEKRPYLGGRVVQMYKYFPKLCPPYCGLEINLRRLKENRRIAVFTNAEVESISGEPGNFEVSIRINPRFVTDACTACGECVKACPAERPNEFNYGMDKTKAIYLPHEMAFPMKYV
;
A
#
# COMPACT_ATOMS: atom_id res chain seq x y z
N MET A 1 5.76 3.96 -37.73
CA MET A 1 5.55 2.96 -36.69
C MET A 1 6.78 2.10 -36.62
N SER A 2 7.53 2.24 -35.54
CA SER A 2 8.82 1.62 -35.32
C SER A 2 8.76 0.87 -34.00
N LEU A 3 8.67 -0.45 -34.08
CA LEU A 3 8.52 -1.33 -32.92
C LEU A 3 9.89 -1.88 -32.51
N GLY A 4 10.30 -1.62 -31.28
CA GLY A 4 11.46 -2.27 -30.66
C GLY A 4 11.03 -3.48 -29.83
N VAL A 5 11.64 -4.64 -30.05
CA VAL A 5 11.41 -5.84 -29.23
C VAL A 5 12.68 -6.13 -28.42
N TYR A 6 12.53 -6.39 -27.13
CA TYR A 6 13.64 -6.64 -26.21
C TYR A 6 13.36 -7.89 -25.38
N VAL A 7 14.35 -8.77 -25.24
CA VAL A 7 14.22 -10.01 -24.48
C VAL A 7 15.27 -10.02 -23.36
N CYS A 8 14.81 -10.24 -22.13
CA CYS A 8 15.67 -10.38 -20.96
C CYS A 8 16.11 -11.84 -20.82
N SER A 9 17.41 -12.10 -20.68
CA SER A 9 17.92 -13.46 -20.50
C SER A 9 18.21 -13.84 -19.05
N GLY A 10 18.41 -12.87 -18.16
CA GLY A 10 18.73 -13.10 -16.75
C GLY A 10 17.54 -13.57 -15.89
N CYS A 11 17.81 -13.73 -14.60
CA CYS A 11 16.83 -14.17 -13.59
C CYS A 11 16.17 -15.53 -13.90
N GLY A 12 16.91 -16.45 -14.51
CA GLY A 12 16.44 -17.81 -14.83
C GLY A 12 15.60 -17.93 -16.11
N ILE A 13 15.43 -16.85 -16.89
CA ILE A 13 14.67 -16.91 -18.16
C ILE A 13 15.46 -17.74 -19.19
N GLY A 14 16.73 -17.38 -19.42
CA GLY A 14 17.61 -18.06 -20.38
C GLY A 14 18.04 -19.47 -19.97
N GLU A 15 17.73 -19.89 -18.74
CA GLU A 15 17.98 -21.26 -18.27
C GLU A 15 16.89 -22.24 -18.74
N VAL A 16 15.68 -21.73 -19.03
CA VAL A 16 14.50 -22.55 -19.37
C VAL A 16 14.07 -22.36 -20.83
N ILE A 17 14.33 -21.18 -21.39
CA ILE A 17 13.90 -20.76 -22.72
C ILE A 17 15.13 -20.31 -23.50
N ASP A 18 15.24 -20.74 -24.75
CA ASP A 18 16.27 -20.30 -25.69
C ASP A 18 15.95 -18.88 -26.17
N VAL A 19 16.59 -17.91 -25.52
CA VAL A 19 16.38 -16.47 -25.74
C VAL A 19 17.05 -15.98 -27.01
N GLU A 20 18.13 -16.61 -27.46
CA GLU A 20 18.78 -16.37 -28.75
C GLU A 20 17.85 -16.71 -29.91
N LYS A 21 17.15 -17.86 -29.82
CA LYS A 21 16.12 -18.25 -30.78
C LYS A 21 14.95 -17.28 -30.79
N LEU A 22 14.49 -16.82 -29.61
CA LEU A 22 13.46 -15.78 -29.53
C LEU A 22 13.92 -14.48 -30.19
N ALA A 23 15.14 -14.05 -29.89
CA ALA A 23 15.70 -12.82 -30.42
C ALA A 23 15.84 -12.84 -31.94
N ALA A 24 16.36 -13.94 -32.51
CA ALA A 24 16.44 -14.12 -33.95
C ALA A 24 15.04 -14.12 -34.59
N LYS A 25 14.07 -14.82 -33.99
CA LYS A 25 12.71 -14.95 -34.53
C LYS A 25 11.94 -13.65 -34.56
N PHE A 26 12.09 -12.81 -33.52
CA PHE A 26 11.34 -11.56 -33.38
C PHE A 26 12.17 -10.31 -33.67
N ASN A 27 13.38 -10.47 -34.22
CA ASN A 27 14.35 -9.39 -34.40
C ASN A 27 14.53 -8.55 -33.12
N ALA A 28 14.60 -9.24 -31.97
CA ALA A 28 14.66 -8.61 -30.67
C ALA A 28 16.11 -8.39 -30.21
N LYS A 29 16.34 -7.32 -29.46
CA LYS A 29 17.63 -7.08 -28.79
C LYS A 29 17.66 -7.84 -27.47
N LEU A 30 18.77 -8.54 -27.22
CA LEU A 30 18.99 -9.28 -25.99
C LEU A 30 19.77 -8.46 -24.98
N HIS A 31 19.35 -8.53 -23.72
CA HIS A 31 20.16 -8.04 -22.61
C HIS A 31 19.98 -8.95 -21.40
N PRO A 32 21.05 -9.26 -20.63
CA PRO A 32 20.94 -10.03 -19.41
C PRO A 32 19.97 -9.43 -18.39
N PHE A 33 19.99 -8.11 -18.24
CA PHE A 33 19.16 -7.41 -17.26
C PHE A 33 18.57 -6.14 -17.88
N LEU A 34 17.40 -6.24 -18.52
CA LEU A 34 16.78 -5.05 -19.14
C LEU A 34 16.41 -3.95 -18.13
N CYS A 35 16.31 -4.28 -16.84
CA CYS A 35 16.03 -3.32 -15.77
C CYS A 35 17.30 -2.65 -15.21
N SER A 36 18.50 -3.03 -15.66
CA SER A 36 19.73 -2.32 -15.26
C SER A 36 19.86 -1.00 -16.00
N SER A 37 20.74 -0.11 -15.54
CA SER A 37 21.01 1.17 -16.19
C SER A 37 21.37 1.00 -17.67
N GLU A 38 22.20 0.00 -17.99
CA GLU A 38 22.61 -0.31 -19.36
C GLU A 38 21.44 -0.81 -20.22
N GLY A 39 20.54 -1.61 -19.63
CA GLY A 39 19.33 -2.09 -20.30
C GLY A 39 18.35 -0.96 -20.62
N ILE A 40 18.20 0.00 -19.70
CA ILE A 40 17.35 1.18 -19.89
C ILE A 40 17.96 2.15 -20.90
N GLU A 41 19.28 2.37 -20.87
CA GLU A 41 19.98 3.17 -21.88
C GLU A 41 19.88 2.56 -23.29
N LEU A 42 19.95 1.23 -23.40
CA LEU A 42 19.75 0.53 -24.66
C LEU A 42 18.38 0.83 -25.27
N ILE A 43 17.31 0.69 -24.47
CA ILE A 43 15.94 0.96 -24.91
C ILE A 43 15.76 2.46 -25.18
N GLY A 44 16.27 3.33 -24.30
CA GLY A 44 16.18 4.78 -24.44
C GLY A 44 16.87 5.32 -25.69
N ARG A 45 18.01 4.75 -26.08
CA ARG A 45 18.69 5.09 -27.33
C ARG A 45 17.82 4.79 -28.54
N ASP A 46 17.24 3.59 -28.60
CA ASP A 46 16.37 3.20 -29.70
C ASP A 46 15.12 4.08 -29.79
N ILE A 47 14.56 4.46 -28.64
CA ILE A 47 13.47 5.43 -28.56
C ILE A 47 13.89 6.77 -29.16
N SER A 48 15.07 7.29 -28.81
CA SER A 48 15.59 8.54 -29.39
C SER A 48 15.88 8.44 -30.89
N GLU A 49 16.15 7.24 -31.40
CA GLU A 49 16.37 6.94 -32.83
C GLU A 49 15.06 6.74 -33.60
N GLY A 50 13.90 6.81 -32.92
CA GLY A 50 12.58 6.84 -33.55
C GLY A 50 11.70 5.63 -33.26
N VAL A 51 12.05 4.76 -32.31
CA VAL A 51 11.15 3.71 -31.81
C VAL A 51 10.01 4.35 -31.01
N ASP A 52 8.78 4.17 -31.49
CA ASP A 52 7.55 4.75 -30.91
C ASP A 52 6.74 3.74 -30.09
N LYS A 53 7.07 2.44 -30.21
CA LYS A 53 6.48 1.35 -29.42
C LYS A 53 7.56 0.35 -29.00
N VAL A 54 7.51 -0.11 -27.76
CA VAL A 54 8.46 -1.10 -27.22
C VAL A 54 7.74 -2.29 -26.62
N VAL A 55 8.22 -3.49 -26.95
CA VAL A 55 7.81 -4.76 -26.34
C VAL A 55 8.97 -5.29 -25.52
N ILE A 56 8.78 -5.39 -24.22
CA ILE A 56 9.82 -5.82 -23.28
C ILE A 56 9.41 -7.15 -22.68
N ALA A 57 10.03 -8.22 -23.16
CA ALA A 57 9.79 -9.59 -22.74
C ALA A 57 10.76 -9.99 -21.61
N ALA A 58 10.25 -9.96 -20.37
CA ALA A 58 11.06 -10.09 -19.17
C ALA A 58 10.21 -10.60 -17.99
N CYS A 59 10.33 -9.96 -16.83
CA CYS A 59 9.51 -10.20 -15.65
C CYS A 59 8.09 -9.59 -15.77
N SER A 60 7.22 -10.04 -14.87
CA SER A 60 5.83 -9.59 -14.73
C SER A 60 5.66 -8.07 -14.88
N PRO A 61 4.60 -7.60 -15.56
CA PRO A 61 4.26 -6.18 -15.66
C PRO A 61 3.91 -5.54 -14.30
N ARG A 62 3.77 -6.33 -13.23
CA ARG A 62 3.48 -5.85 -11.87
C ARG A 62 4.74 -5.45 -11.07
N VAL A 63 5.93 -5.64 -11.65
CA VAL A 63 7.21 -5.35 -11.03
C VAL A 63 7.99 -4.39 -11.93
N ASN A 64 8.81 -3.51 -11.34
CA ASN A 64 9.62 -2.53 -12.06
C ASN A 64 8.76 -1.59 -12.95
N THR A 65 7.55 -1.25 -12.49
CA THR A 65 6.59 -0.40 -13.21
C THR A 65 7.11 1.03 -13.39
N ASP A 66 7.93 1.48 -12.46
CA ASP A 66 8.64 2.76 -12.45
C ASP A 66 9.84 2.76 -13.39
N VAL A 67 10.58 1.65 -13.45
CA VAL A 67 11.82 1.51 -14.23
C VAL A 67 11.55 1.51 -15.74
N PHE A 68 10.50 0.82 -16.18
CA PHE A 68 10.15 0.72 -17.61
C PHE A 68 9.13 1.79 -18.05
N ARG A 69 9.19 2.96 -17.43
CA ARG A 69 8.34 4.10 -17.79
C ARG A 69 9.08 5.02 -18.75
N PHE A 70 8.75 4.92 -20.03
CA PHE A 70 9.27 5.79 -21.07
C PHE A 70 8.17 6.78 -21.52
N GLU A 71 8.46 8.07 -21.52
CA GLU A 71 7.49 9.09 -21.91
C GLU A 71 7.28 9.11 -23.43
N GLY A 72 6.03 9.30 -23.87
CA GLY A 72 5.70 9.42 -25.29
C GLY A 72 5.85 8.15 -26.12
N VAL A 73 5.99 6.98 -25.48
CA VAL A 73 6.17 5.68 -26.14
C VAL A 73 5.20 4.64 -25.59
N VAL A 74 4.64 3.81 -26.46
CA VAL A 74 3.82 2.67 -26.02
C VAL A 74 4.72 1.60 -25.43
N VAL A 75 4.57 1.28 -24.15
CA VAL A 75 5.33 0.21 -23.49
C VAL A 75 4.43 -1.00 -23.25
N GLU A 76 4.70 -2.11 -23.94
CA GLU A 76 4.06 -3.40 -23.69
C GLU A 76 5.04 -4.34 -22.97
N ARG A 77 4.58 -4.92 -21.85
CA ARG A 77 5.36 -5.78 -20.98
C ARG A 77 4.91 -7.23 -21.12
N VAL A 78 5.80 -8.09 -21.59
CA VAL A 78 5.52 -9.53 -21.78
C VAL A 78 6.18 -10.32 -20.65
N ASN A 79 5.38 -11.09 -19.92
CA ASN A 79 5.82 -11.87 -18.76
C ASN A 79 6.36 -13.24 -19.18
N LEU A 80 7.67 -13.35 -19.39
CA LEU A 80 8.36 -14.61 -19.66
C LEU A 80 8.92 -15.28 -18.41
N ARG A 81 9.06 -14.55 -17.29
CA ARG A 81 9.66 -15.11 -16.07
C ARG A 81 8.62 -15.85 -15.22
N GLU A 82 7.75 -15.12 -14.54
CA GLU A 82 6.75 -15.72 -13.66
C GLU A 82 5.70 -16.53 -14.44
N GLY A 83 5.35 -16.07 -15.64
CA GLY A 83 4.32 -16.69 -16.47
C GLY A 83 4.80 -17.90 -17.30
N VAL A 84 6.11 -18.04 -17.53
CA VAL A 84 6.68 -19.10 -18.37
C VAL A 84 7.83 -19.81 -17.65
N ALA A 85 9.02 -19.19 -17.58
CA ALA A 85 10.25 -19.85 -17.13
C ALA A 85 10.19 -20.42 -15.70
N TRP A 86 9.60 -19.70 -14.74
CA TRP A 86 9.53 -20.17 -13.34
C TRP A 86 8.38 -21.13 -13.06
N SER A 87 7.47 -21.31 -14.01
CA SER A 87 6.26 -22.13 -13.82
C SER A 87 6.26 -23.42 -14.66
N HIS A 88 7.26 -23.61 -15.53
CA HIS A 88 7.33 -24.74 -16.45
C HIS A 88 8.75 -25.30 -16.53
N GLU A 89 8.86 -26.58 -16.86
CA GLU A 89 10.14 -27.21 -17.19
C GLU A 89 10.62 -26.81 -18.58
N ALA A 90 11.93 -26.91 -18.82
CA ALA A 90 12.54 -26.60 -20.11
C ALA A 90 12.19 -27.68 -21.15
N ASN A 91 11.28 -27.36 -22.06
CA ASN A 91 10.89 -28.23 -23.17
C ASN A 91 10.37 -27.40 -24.37
N GLU A 92 10.07 -28.07 -25.48
CA GLU A 92 9.60 -27.41 -26.71
C GLU A 92 8.27 -26.67 -26.55
N GLU A 93 7.37 -27.17 -25.69
CA GLU A 93 6.08 -26.52 -25.41
C GLU A 93 6.28 -25.21 -24.65
N THR A 94 7.19 -25.18 -23.67
CA THR A 94 7.57 -23.97 -22.92
C THR A 94 8.22 -22.93 -23.84
N GLN A 95 9.05 -23.36 -24.79
CA GLN A 95 9.61 -22.47 -25.81
C GLN A 95 8.50 -21.89 -26.70
N ALA A 96 7.59 -22.72 -27.19
CA ALA A 96 6.46 -22.28 -28.02
C ALA A 96 5.54 -21.31 -27.25
N LEU A 97 5.31 -21.57 -25.96
CA LEU A 97 4.57 -20.69 -25.07
C LEU A 97 5.24 -19.31 -24.95
N ALA A 98 6.55 -19.26 -24.76
CA ALA A 98 7.30 -18.00 -24.72
C ALA A 98 7.18 -17.22 -26.03
N GLU A 99 7.27 -17.91 -27.17
CA GLU A 99 7.07 -17.30 -28.48
C GLU A 99 5.66 -16.74 -28.66
N ASP A 100 4.64 -17.45 -28.20
CA ASP A 100 3.24 -17.00 -28.28
C ASP A 100 3.00 -15.77 -27.40
N TYR A 101 3.59 -15.72 -26.20
CA TYR A 101 3.56 -14.54 -25.33
C TYR A 101 4.15 -13.30 -26.01
N ILE A 102 5.30 -13.45 -26.68
CA ILE A 102 5.90 -12.35 -27.45
C ILE A 102 5.01 -11.94 -28.62
N ARG A 103 4.46 -12.90 -29.39
CA ARG A 103 3.52 -12.60 -30.49
C ARG A 103 2.31 -11.82 -30.01
N MET A 104 1.74 -12.21 -28.88
CA MET A 104 0.60 -11.50 -28.27
C MET A 104 0.99 -10.08 -27.85
N GLY A 105 2.15 -9.91 -27.22
CA GLY A 105 2.68 -8.59 -26.84
C GLY A 105 2.91 -7.69 -28.05
N ILE A 106 3.55 -8.20 -29.11
CA ILE A 106 3.75 -7.49 -30.37
C ILE A 106 2.41 -7.06 -30.96
N ALA A 107 1.48 -8.00 -31.14
CA ALA A 107 0.17 -7.71 -31.73
C ALA A 107 -0.64 -6.68 -30.91
N LYS A 108 -0.49 -6.68 -29.59
CA LYS A 108 -1.13 -5.70 -28.69
C LYS A 108 -0.44 -4.34 -28.78
N ALA A 109 0.88 -4.28 -28.71
CA ALA A 109 1.63 -3.04 -28.86
C ALA A 109 1.31 -2.38 -30.20
N GLU A 110 1.23 -3.17 -31.27
CA GLU A 110 0.94 -2.67 -32.61
C GLU A 110 -0.39 -1.93 -32.69
N LYS A 111 -1.42 -2.46 -32.03
CA LYS A 111 -2.78 -1.91 -32.02
C LYS A 111 -3.04 -0.88 -30.92
N THR A 112 -2.11 -0.72 -29.99
CA THR A 112 -2.24 0.24 -28.88
C THR A 112 -1.85 1.63 -29.37
N GLU A 113 -2.70 2.62 -29.09
CA GLU A 113 -2.39 4.03 -29.23
C GLU A 113 -1.92 4.61 -27.89
N LEU A 114 -1.09 5.65 -27.93
CA LEU A 114 -0.64 6.33 -26.73
C LEU A 114 -1.83 6.95 -26.02
N PRO A 115 -2.12 6.59 -24.76
CA PRO A 115 -3.20 7.21 -24.03
C PRO A 115 -2.83 8.66 -23.70
N GLU A 116 -3.80 9.57 -23.81
CA GLU A 116 -3.68 10.92 -23.27
C GLU A 116 -3.79 10.85 -21.74
N GLY A 117 -2.84 11.48 -21.05
CA GLY A 117 -2.89 11.59 -19.60
C GLY A 117 -3.91 12.63 -19.17
N GLU A 118 -4.82 12.28 -18.26
CA GLU A 118 -5.70 13.25 -17.61
C GLU A 118 -4.97 13.89 -16.41
N GLU A 119 -4.93 15.21 -16.38
CA GLU A 119 -4.46 15.96 -15.21
C GLU A 119 -5.57 15.95 -14.14
N LYS A 120 -5.36 15.19 -13.05
CA LYS A 120 -6.36 15.03 -11.99
C LYS A 120 -6.04 15.93 -10.80
N VAL A 121 -7.06 16.60 -10.27
CA VAL A 121 -6.96 17.33 -9.00
C VAL A 121 -6.82 16.31 -7.88
N VAL A 122 -5.69 16.36 -7.17
CA VAL A 122 -5.38 15.45 -6.06
C VAL A 122 -5.74 16.13 -4.75
N SER A 123 -6.62 15.50 -3.96
CA SER A 123 -6.86 15.88 -2.56
C SER A 123 -5.57 15.77 -1.75
N ARG A 124 -5.27 16.83 -1.00
CA ARG A 124 -4.13 16.88 -0.07
C ARG A 124 -4.48 16.40 1.33
N THR A 125 -5.69 15.88 1.53
CA THR A 125 -6.12 15.32 2.82
C THR A 125 -5.82 13.84 2.87
N ILE A 126 -5.17 13.39 3.94
CA ILE A 126 -4.79 12.00 4.15
C ILE A 126 -5.76 11.36 5.14
N LEU A 127 -6.34 10.23 4.78
CA LEU A 127 -7.10 9.39 5.71
C LEU A 127 -6.19 8.27 6.25
N VAL A 128 -6.09 8.17 7.57
CA VAL A 128 -5.43 7.07 8.27
C VAL A 128 -6.48 6.21 8.96
N VAL A 129 -6.52 4.93 8.61
CA VAL A 129 -7.46 3.95 9.19
C VAL A 129 -6.73 3.07 10.19
N GLY A 130 -7.06 3.22 11.47
CA GLY A 130 -6.47 2.51 12.59
C GLY A 130 -5.56 3.39 13.44
N GLY A 131 -5.97 3.64 14.68
CA GLY A 131 -5.28 4.41 15.72
C GLY A 131 -4.26 3.60 16.52
N GLY A 132 -3.64 2.58 15.93
CA GLY A 132 -2.49 1.90 16.54
C GLY A 132 -1.20 2.74 16.43
N ILE A 133 -0.08 2.24 16.97
CA ILE A 133 1.20 2.99 16.90
C ILE A 133 1.60 3.35 15.46
N ALA A 134 1.35 2.46 14.49
CA ALA A 134 1.65 2.71 13.08
C ALA A 134 0.81 3.87 12.52
N GLY A 135 -0.50 3.87 12.76
CA GLY A 135 -1.38 4.92 12.26
C GLY A 135 -1.22 6.26 12.98
N ILE A 136 -0.97 6.23 14.30
CA ILE A 136 -0.64 7.45 15.06
C ILE A 136 0.63 8.08 14.47
N THR A 137 1.70 7.30 14.27
CA THR A 137 2.94 7.81 13.66
C THR A 137 2.68 8.33 12.25
N ALA A 138 2.00 7.56 11.39
CA ALA A 138 1.68 8.00 10.03
C ALA A 138 0.91 9.33 10.01
N ALA A 139 -0.06 9.50 10.90
CA ALA A 139 -0.84 10.73 11.01
C ALA A 139 0.01 11.92 11.47
N ILE A 140 0.87 11.73 12.47
CA ILE A 140 1.74 12.78 13.00
C ILE A 140 2.75 13.23 11.94
N GLU A 141 3.48 12.28 11.34
CA GLU A 141 4.53 12.61 10.37
C GLU A 141 3.93 13.29 9.11
N ALA A 142 2.77 12.83 8.64
CA ALA A 142 2.06 13.48 7.54
C ALA A 142 1.62 14.90 7.89
N ALA A 143 1.10 15.11 9.11
CA ALA A 143 0.65 16.42 9.56
C ALA A 143 1.82 17.39 9.80
N GLU A 144 2.97 16.91 10.29
CA GLU A 144 4.18 17.71 10.48
C GLU A 144 4.81 18.13 9.13
N LEU A 145 4.59 17.37 8.06
CA LEU A 145 4.90 17.77 6.68
C LEU A 145 3.87 18.76 6.08
N GLY A 146 2.84 19.13 6.83
CA GLY A 146 1.86 20.16 6.45
C GLY A 146 0.59 19.65 5.76
N TYR A 147 0.36 18.34 5.74
CA TYR A 147 -0.89 17.77 5.23
C TYR A 147 -2.01 17.79 6.27
N GLU A 148 -3.25 17.89 5.82
CA GLU A 148 -4.42 17.65 6.68
C GLU A 148 -4.66 16.15 6.80
N VAL A 149 -4.94 15.67 8.02
CA VAL A 149 -5.05 14.26 8.32
C VAL A 149 -6.34 13.95 9.08
N ILE A 150 -7.05 12.94 8.63
CA ILE A 150 -8.20 12.34 9.33
C ILE A 150 -7.75 10.98 9.86
N LEU A 151 -7.76 10.79 11.16
CA LEU A 151 -7.43 9.51 11.81
C LEU A 151 -8.70 8.86 12.35
N VAL A 152 -9.04 7.68 11.83
CA VAL A 152 -10.23 6.91 12.21
C VAL A 152 -9.82 5.68 13.02
N GLU A 153 -10.39 5.51 14.21
CA GLU A 153 -10.17 4.37 15.09
C GLU A 153 -11.49 3.74 15.54
N LYS A 154 -11.59 2.43 15.30
CA LYS A 154 -12.77 1.62 15.62
C LYS A 154 -13.07 1.58 17.12
N ARG A 155 -12.03 1.45 17.94
CA ARG A 155 -12.14 1.42 19.40
C ARG A 155 -12.38 2.81 19.98
N PRO A 156 -12.85 2.90 21.22
CA PRO A 156 -13.01 4.18 21.90
C PRO A 156 -11.69 4.87 22.30
N TYR A 157 -10.53 4.30 21.95
CA TYR A 157 -9.22 4.77 22.38
C TYR A 157 -8.14 4.45 21.33
N LEU A 158 -7.10 5.27 21.28
CA LEU A 158 -5.89 5.07 20.48
C LEU A 158 -4.86 4.19 21.20
N GLY A 159 -3.90 3.65 20.45
CA GLY A 159 -2.76 2.86 20.93
C GLY A 159 -2.79 1.39 20.49
N GLY A 160 -3.91 0.91 19.96
CA GLY A 160 -4.05 -0.42 19.38
C GLY A 160 -3.62 -1.54 20.34
N ARG A 161 -2.81 -2.49 19.85
CA ARG A 161 -2.29 -3.60 20.68
C ARG A 161 -1.16 -3.18 21.61
N VAL A 162 -0.48 -2.07 21.33
CA VAL A 162 0.69 -1.63 22.10
C VAL A 162 0.29 -1.30 23.53
N VAL A 163 -0.88 -0.67 23.75
CA VAL A 163 -1.39 -0.38 25.10
C VAL A 163 -1.78 -1.62 25.91
N GLN A 164 -2.00 -2.76 25.24
CA GLN A 164 -2.35 -4.02 25.90
C GLN A 164 -1.11 -4.82 26.32
N MET A 165 0.09 -4.37 25.96
CA MET A 165 1.34 -5.06 26.30
C MET A 165 1.80 -4.68 27.70
N TYR A 166 2.40 -5.63 28.44
CA TYR A 166 3.07 -5.31 29.70
C TYR A 166 4.41 -4.59 29.44
N LYS A 167 5.21 -5.12 28.50
CA LYS A 167 6.53 -4.60 28.11
C LYS A 167 6.79 -4.86 26.63
N TYR A 168 7.65 -4.03 26.00
CA TYR A 168 8.12 -4.26 24.63
C TYR A 168 9.62 -4.53 24.55
N PHE A 169 10.03 -5.45 23.67
CA PHE A 169 11.43 -5.76 23.36
C PHE A 169 12.01 -4.70 22.40
N PRO A 170 13.33 -4.38 22.45
CA PRO A 170 14.37 -4.92 23.33
C PRO A 170 14.49 -4.23 24.69
N LYS A 171 13.90 -3.05 24.87
CA LYS A 171 14.14 -2.23 26.07
C LYS A 171 13.45 -2.77 27.34
N LEU A 172 12.46 -3.66 27.20
CA LEU A 172 11.65 -4.20 28.29
C LEU A 172 10.97 -3.11 29.15
N CYS A 173 10.67 -1.97 28.53
CA CYS A 173 9.93 -0.88 29.15
C CYS A 173 8.41 -1.08 28.97
N PRO A 174 7.58 -0.53 29.85
CA PRO A 174 6.15 -0.41 29.60
C PRO A 174 5.87 0.40 28.31
N PRO A 175 4.83 0.04 27.54
CA PRO A 175 4.55 0.65 26.24
C PRO A 175 4.14 2.12 26.30
N TYR A 176 3.80 2.63 27.49
CA TYR A 176 3.29 3.97 27.69
C TYR A 176 4.29 5.06 27.32
N CYS A 177 5.60 4.87 27.58
CA CYS A 177 6.61 5.92 27.37
C CYS A 177 6.66 6.40 25.91
N GLY A 178 6.69 5.48 24.94
CA GLY A 178 6.67 5.85 23.52
C GLY A 178 5.31 6.35 23.04
N LEU A 179 4.22 5.83 23.61
CA LEU A 179 2.88 6.21 23.20
C LEU A 179 2.50 7.61 23.71
N GLU A 180 2.85 7.94 24.96
CA GLU A 180 2.53 9.24 25.57
C GLU A 180 3.13 10.40 24.77
N ILE A 181 4.37 10.25 24.31
CA ILE A 181 5.04 11.25 23.46
C ILE A 181 4.23 11.50 22.18
N ASN A 182 3.79 10.43 21.53
CA ASN A 182 3.03 10.54 20.29
C ASN A 182 1.61 11.07 20.52
N LEU A 183 0.93 10.67 21.60
CA LEU A 183 -0.38 11.20 21.96
C LEU A 183 -0.31 12.70 22.28
N ARG A 184 0.78 13.17 22.90
CA ARG A 184 1.01 14.60 23.11
C ARG A 184 1.18 15.35 21.79
N ARG A 185 2.07 14.88 20.90
CA ARG A 185 2.28 15.43 19.55
C ARG A 185 0.95 15.50 18.78
N LEU A 186 0.18 14.41 18.82
CA LEU A 186 -1.12 14.32 18.15
C LEU A 186 -2.13 15.32 18.73
N LYS A 187 -2.19 15.49 20.05
CA LYS A 187 -3.12 16.42 20.72
C LYS A 187 -2.80 17.89 20.40
N GLU A 188 -1.53 18.22 20.25
CA GLU A 188 -1.06 19.58 19.96
C GLU A 188 -1.17 19.93 18.46
N ASN A 189 -1.31 18.93 17.60
CA ASN A 189 -1.37 19.13 16.16
C ASN A 189 -2.79 19.45 15.66
N ARG A 190 -2.97 20.67 15.15
CA ARG A 190 -4.27 21.15 14.64
C ARG A 190 -4.66 20.60 13.27
N ARG A 191 -3.76 19.94 12.55
CA ARG A 191 -4.02 19.33 11.25
C ARG A 191 -4.52 17.88 11.34
N ILE A 192 -4.63 17.34 12.55
CA ILE A 192 -5.08 15.96 12.78
C ILE A 192 -6.47 15.99 13.40
N ALA A 193 -7.46 15.55 12.63
CA ALA A 193 -8.80 15.27 13.14
C ALA A 193 -8.89 13.79 13.55
N VAL A 194 -9.17 13.52 14.83
CA VAL A 194 -9.25 12.16 15.36
C VAL A 194 -10.71 11.77 15.63
N PHE A 195 -11.13 10.65 15.05
CA PHE A 195 -12.43 10.02 15.27
C PHE A 195 -12.25 8.65 15.91
N THR A 196 -12.58 8.53 17.20
CA THR A 196 -12.67 7.23 17.90
C THR A 196 -14.10 6.71 17.90
N ASN A 197 -14.30 5.41 18.17
CA ASN A 197 -15.59 4.74 17.95
C ASN A 197 -16.08 4.90 16.51
N ALA A 198 -15.17 5.03 15.56
CA ALA A 198 -15.49 5.34 14.18
C ALA A 198 -14.93 4.27 13.24
N GLU A 199 -15.73 3.91 12.23
CA GLU A 199 -15.37 2.89 11.25
C GLU A 199 -15.60 3.45 9.85
N VAL A 200 -14.66 3.15 8.94
CA VAL A 200 -14.86 3.41 7.52
C VAL A 200 -15.92 2.45 7.00
N GLU A 201 -17.00 2.99 6.44
CA GLU A 201 -18.13 2.20 5.92
C GLU A 201 -17.98 1.93 4.43
N SER A 202 -17.55 2.92 3.66
CA SER A 202 -17.31 2.79 2.22
C SER A 202 -16.20 3.72 1.76
N ILE A 203 -15.44 3.27 0.76
CA ILE A 203 -14.45 4.06 0.03
C ILE A 203 -14.81 3.94 -1.44
N SER A 204 -14.98 5.07 -2.12
CA SER A 204 -15.19 5.16 -3.57
C SER A 204 -14.21 6.16 -4.18
N GLY A 205 -14.13 6.17 -5.51
CA GLY A 205 -13.20 7.02 -6.25
C GLY A 205 -11.89 6.33 -6.61
N GLU A 206 -10.84 7.11 -6.80
CA GLU A 206 -9.56 6.66 -7.35
C GLU A 206 -8.38 7.36 -6.65
N PRO A 207 -7.11 6.92 -6.85
CA PRO A 207 -5.96 7.54 -6.23
C PRO A 207 -5.93 9.06 -6.40
N GLY A 208 -5.94 9.78 -5.27
CA GLY A 208 -5.96 11.25 -5.24
C GLY A 208 -7.36 11.87 -5.16
N ASN A 209 -8.42 11.13 -5.47
CA ASN A 209 -9.80 11.61 -5.40
C ASN A 209 -10.70 10.54 -4.77
N PHE A 210 -10.54 10.33 -3.46
CA PHE A 210 -11.35 9.39 -2.70
C PHE A 210 -12.51 10.11 -2.00
N GLU A 211 -13.68 9.50 -2.07
CA GLU A 211 -14.82 9.82 -1.22
C GLU A 211 -14.98 8.71 -0.18
N VAL A 212 -15.02 9.09 1.10
CA VAL A 212 -15.01 8.12 2.21
C VAL A 212 -16.14 8.43 3.19
N SER A 213 -17.00 7.44 3.41
CA SER A 213 -18.05 7.49 4.42
C SER A 213 -17.54 6.90 5.73
N ILE A 214 -17.61 7.69 6.81
CA ILE A 214 -17.19 7.28 8.15
C ILE A 214 -18.41 7.22 9.05
N ARG A 215 -18.69 6.05 9.61
CA ARG A 215 -19.72 5.85 10.62
C ARG A 215 -19.12 6.08 11.99
N ILE A 216 -19.65 7.05 12.73
CA ILE A 216 -19.27 7.33 14.11
C ILE A 216 -20.31 6.70 15.04
N ASN A 217 -19.91 5.68 15.79
CA ASN A 217 -20.78 5.04 16.77
C ASN A 217 -20.95 5.94 18.00
N PRO A 218 -22.18 6.06 18.53
CA PRO A 218 -22.42 6.87 19.71
C PRO A 218 -21.69 6.29 20.91
N ARG A 219 -20.93 7.15 21.60
CA ARG A 219 -20.29 6.82 22.88
C ARG A 219 -21.29 6.84 24.05
N PHE A 220 -22.47 7.42 23.86
CA PHE A 220 -23.46 7.71 24.92
C PHE A 220 -22.93 8.56 26.10
N VAL A 221 -21.70 9.06 26.00
CA VAL A 221 -21.05 9.99 26.92
C VAL A 221 -20.61 11.21 26.10
N THR A 222 -20.96 12.40 26.57
CA THR A 222 -20.69 13.66 25.87
C THR A 222 -19.27 14.17 26.10
N ASP A 223 -18.89 15.23 25.39
CA ASP A 223 -17.60 15.89 25.55
C ASP A 223 -17.42 16.58 26.92
N ALA A 224 -18.48 16.71 27.72
CA ALA A 224 -18.44 17.19 29.09
C ALA A 224 -17.89 16.16 30.10
N CYS A 225 -17.52 14.96 29.66
CA CYS A 225 -16.93 13.94 30.51
C CYS A 225 -15.64 14.42 31.18
N THR A 226 -15.60 14.41 32.51
CA THR A 226 -14.43 14.77 33.31
C THR A 226 -13.56 13.58 33.69
N ALA A 227 -13.93 12.38 33.24
CA ALA A 227 -13.29 11.12 33.62
C ALA A 227 -13.20 10.85 35.14
N CYS A 228 -14.17 11.33 35.94
CA CYS A 228 -14.15 11.21 37.40
C CYS A 228 -14.40 9.80 37.98
N GLY A 229 -15.04 8.90 37.21
CA GLY A 229 -15.31 7.52 37.62
C GLY A 229 -16.52 7.28 38.51
N GLU A 230 -17.27 8.31 38.91
CA GLU A 230 -18.50 8.13 39.72
C GLU A 230 -19.57 7.28 39.01
N CYS A 231 -19.65 7.37 37.68
CA CYS A 231 -20.56 6.56 36.88
C CYS A 231 -20.31 5.05 36.97
N VAL A 232 -19.04 4.63 37.09
CA VAL A 232 -18.68 3.20 37.23
C VAL A 232 -19.17 2.65 38.55
N LYS A 233 -19.04 3.42 39.63
CA LYS A 233 -19.48 3.03 40.98
C LYS A 233 -20.99 2.80 41.03
N ALA A 234 -21.75 3.62 40.31
CA ALA A 234 -23.20 3.53 40.24
C ALA A 234 -23.71 2.40 39.31
N CYS A 235 -22.85 1.85 38.44
CA CYS A 235 -23.26 0.91 37.40
C CYS A 235 -23.51 -0.51 37.94
N PRO A 236 -24.76 -1.03 37.88
CA PRO A 236 -25.06 -2.38 38.34
C PRO A 236 -24.68 -3.46 37.32
N ALA A 237 -24.61 -3.11 36.04
CA ALA A 237 -24.37 -4.05 34.94
C ALA A 237 -22.87 -4.32 34.72
N GLU A 238 -22.57 -5.56 34.33
CA GLU A 238 -21.22 -6.03 34.02
C GLU A 238 -21.15 -6.59 32.60
N ARG A 239 -19.96 -6.50 32.00
CA ARG A 239 -19.66 -6.99 30.66
C ARG A 239 -18.27 -7.64 30.62
N PRO A 240 -18.00 -8.56 29.67
CA PRO A 240 -16.64 -9.05 29.43
C PRO A 240 -15.67 -7.90 29.11
N ASN A 241 -14.43 -7.99 29.60
CA ASN A 241 -13.42 -6.98 29.34
C ASN A 241 -12.67 -7.28 28.03
N GLU A 242 -13.08 -6.65 26.94
CA GLU A 242 -12.40 -6.81 25.64
C GLU A 242 -10.94 -6.36 25.66
N PHE A 243 -10.58 -5.35 26.47
CA PHE A 243 -9.20 -4.89 26.61
C PHE A 243 -8.30 -5.99 27.18
N ASN A 244 -8.86 -6.82 28.06
CA ASN A 244 -8.18 -7.93 28.70
C ASN A 244 -8.59 -9.29 28.11
N TYR A 245 -8.99 -9.31 26.82
CA TYR A 245 -9.37 -10.53 26.08
C TYR A 245 -10.44 -11.40 26.76
N GLY A 246 -11.34 -10.78 27.53
CA GLY A 246 -12.41 -11.46 28.26
C GLY A 246 -11.94 -12.27 29.48
N MET A 247 -10.69 -12.11 29.92
CA MET A 247 -10.15 -12.79 31.11
C MET A 247 -10.80 -12.31 32.41
N ASP A 248 -11.32 -11.08 32.42
CA ASP A 248 -12.09 -10.50 33.52
C ASP A 248 -13.32 -9.72 32.99
N LYS A 249 -14.05 -9.08 33.92
CA LYS A 249 -15.25 -8.29 33.64
C LYS A 249 -15.02 -6.83 33.99
N THR A 250 -15.68 -5.94 33.26
CA THR A 250 -15.79 -4.51 33.56
C THR A 250 -17.25 -4.11 33.71
N LYS A 251 -17.52 -2.89 34.20
CA LYS A 251 -18.88 -2.33 34.22
C LYS A 251 -19.35 -1.97 32.80
N ALA A 252 -20.66 -1.85 32.62
CA ALA A 252 -21.24 -1.47 31.33
C ALA A 252 -20.77 -0.08 30.87
N ILE A 253 -20.71 0.89 31.78
CA ILE A 253 -19.96 2.14 31.59
C ILE A 253 -18.54 1.97 32.10
N TYR A 254 -17.54 2.24 31.27
CA TYR A 254 -16.14 1.92 31.58
C TYR A 254 -15.16 2.90 30.94
N LEU A 255 -13.97 2.98 31.53
CA LEU A 255 -12.81 3.60 30.90
C LEU A 255 -11.98 2.47 30.27
N PRO A 256 -11.61 2.53 28.97
CA PRO A 256 -10.96 1.40 28.31
C PRO A 256 -9.66 0.94 28.97
N HIS A 257 -8.82 1.90 29.39
CA HIS A 257 -7.64 1.70 30.23
C HIS A 257 -7.24 3.06 30.84
N GLU A 258 -6.38 3.06 31.86
CA GLU A 258 -6.01 4.27 32.64
C GLU A 258 -5.39 5.39 31.79
N MET A 259 -4.73 5.02 30.69
CA MET A 259 -4.06 5.94 29.75
C MET A 259 -4.82 6.11 28.43
N ALA A 260 -6.13 5.84 28.42
CA ALA A 260 -6.93 5.91 27.19
C ALA A 260 -6.94 7.33 26.62
N PHE A 261 -6.72 7.45 25.31
CA PHE A 261 -6.90 8.69 24.57
C PHE A 261 -7.96 8.52 23.49
N PRO A 262 -9.04 9.33 23.47
CA PRO A 262 -9.37 10.37 24.43
C PRO A 262 -9.70 9.78 25.82
N MET A 263 -9.38 10.52 26.87
CA MET A 263 -9.65 10.12 28.25
C MET A 263 -11.13 10.34 28.58
N LYS A 264 -11.98 9.43 28.08
CA LYS A 264 -13.44 9.50 28.19
C LYS A 264 -14.02 8.12 28.45
N TYR A 265 -15.06 8.09 29.28
CA TYR A 265 -15.89 6.90 29.49
C TYR A 265 -16.68 6.53 28.24
N VAL A 266 -17.11 5.28 28.16
CA VAL A 266 -17.92 4.67 27.09
C VAL A 266 -19.00 3.83 27.75
#